data_AF-A0A1U9UQ77-F1
#
_entry.id   AF-A0A1U9UQ77-F1
#
_cell.length_a   1.000
_cell.length_b   1.000
_cell.length_c   1.000
_cell.angle_alpha   90.00
_cell.angle_beta   90.00
_cell.angle_gamma   90.00
#
_symmetry.space_group_name_H-M   'P 1'
#
loop_
_entity.id
_entity.type
_entity.pdbx_description
1 polymer ?
#
loop_
_entity_poly.entity_id
_entity_poly.type
_entity_poly.pdbx_seq_one_letter_code
_entity_poly.pdbx_strand_id
1 'polypeptide(L)'
;MTESIIKPKRPTGSGWIRETGPAIEAIMRAAAMGFVCEAWVHPETGIATFSAVEVAHDPSQADLGPEYHLSISKNNRRGGTARTTSAEALWCLAQFDLIDAKEDNHVPHGLVRNFWRPVADQLSGYECPCTGDEPAMREDKGDYVWRGVTK
;
A
#
# COMPACT_ATOMS: atom_id res chain seq x y z
N MET A 1 15.02 -23.50 1.00
CA MET A 1 13.98 -22.45 1.00
C MET A 1 13.59 -22.22 -0.43
N THR A 2 12.33 -22.47 -0.78
CA THR A 2 11.81 -22.19 -2.13
C THR A 2 11.58 -20.69 -2.21
N GLU A 3 12.33 -19.99 -3.04
CA GLU A 3 12.13 -18.56 -3.25
C GLU A 3 10.85 -18.37 -4.07
N SER A 4 9.90 -17.55 -3.58
CA SER A 4 8.67 -17.26 -4.34
C SER A 4 9.04 -16.65 -5.69
N ILE A 5 8.44 -17.18 -6.76
CA ILE A 5 8.55 -16.64 -8.13
C ILE A 5 7.83 -15.28 -8.21
N ILE A 6 6.78 -15.09 -7.41
CA ILE A 6 6.04 -13.83 -7.33
C ILE A 6 6.81 -12.89 -6.39
N LYS A 7 7.23 -11.74 -6.93
CA LYS A 7 8.00 -10.70 -6.23
C LYS A 7 7.17 -9.43 -6.04
N PRO A 8 7.47 -8.62 -5.01
CA PRO A 8 6.92 -7.27 -4.91
C PRO A 8 7.13 -6.47 -6.19
N LYS A 9 6.17 -5.60 -6.50
CA LYS A 9 6.29 -4.68 -7.63
C LYS A 9 7.42 -3.69 -7.34
N ARG A 10 8.17 -3.36 -8.39
CA ARG A 10 9.23 -2.35 -8.33
C ARG A 10 8.82 -1.15 -9.16
N PRO A 11 9.18 0.07 -8.76
CA PRO A 11 8.87 1.24 -9.56
C PRO A 11 9.64 1.18 -10.89
N THR A 12 8.98 1.56 -11.98
CA THR A 12 9.59 1.63 -13.33
C THR A 12 10.12 3.03 -13.67
N GLY A 13 9.73 4.06 -12.91
CA GLY A 13 10.18 5.43 -13.09
C GLY A 13 11.60 5.68 -12.61
N SER A 14 12.20 6.76 -13.11
CA SER A 14 13.47 7.29 -12.61
C SER A 14 13.31 7.92 -11.22
N GLY A 15 14.42 8.05 -10.49
CA GLY A 15 14.47 8.79 -9.21
C GLY A 15 14.15 7.96 -7.98
N TRP A 16 13.70 6.72 -8.14
CA TRP A 16 13.49 5.80 -7.04
C TRP A 16 14.81 5.17 -6.57
N ILE A 17 14.99 5.14 -5.25
CA ILE A 17 16.10 4.48 -4.58
C ILE A 17 15.51 3.37 -3.72
N ARG A 18 16.05 2.15 -3.87
CA ARG A 18 15.72 1.06 -2.96
C ARG A 18 16.41 1.31 -1.62
N GLU A 19 15.62 1.40 -0.56
CA GLU A 19 16.17 1.48 0.79
C GLU A 19 16.62 0.08 1.22
N THR A 20 17.86 0.00 1.71
CA THR A 20 18.46 -1.24 2.20
C THR A 20 19.24 -0.96 3.48
N GLY A 21 19.27 -1.92 4.38
CA GLY A 21 20.04 -1.82 5.62
C GLY A 21 19.28 -2.34 6.85
N PRO A 22 19.98 -2.56 7.97
CA PRO A 22 19.42 -3.30 9.10
C PRO A 22 18.16 -2.67 9.70
N ALA A 23 18.11 -1.34 9.76
CA ALA A 23 16.98 -0.60 10.34
C ALA A 23 15.72 -0.72 9.48
N ILE A 24 15.82 -0.45 8.17
CA ILE A 24 14.67 -0.54 7.27
C ILE A 24 14.21 -1.99 7.08
N GLU A 25 15.14 -2.95 7.08
CA GLU A 25 14.80 -4.38 7.05
C GLU A 25 14.07 -4.84 8.30
N ALA A 26 14.42 -4.31 9.48
CA ALA A 26 13.69 -4.60 10.71
C ALA A 26 12.25 -4.04 10.65
N ILE A 27 12.09 -2.83 10.13
CA ILE A 27 10.76 -2.22 9.92
C ILE A 27 9.95 -3.04 8.92
N MET A 28 10.52 -3.40 7.77
CA MET A 28 9.84 -4.21 6.76
C MET A 28 9.41 -5.57 7.32
N ARG A 29 10.27 -6.25 8.10
CA ARG A 29 9.89 -7.52 8.75
C ARG A 29 8.74 -7.36 9.72
N ALA A 30 8.71 -6.28 10.49
CA ALA A 30 7.63 -5.99 11.43
C ALA A 30 6.32 -5.60 10.72
N ALA A 31 6.41 -4.80 9.65
CA ALA A 31 5.26 -4.28 8.92
C ALA A 31 4.63 -5.31 7.98
N ALA A 32 5.44 -6.09 7.26
CA ALA A 32 4.97 -7.08 6.29
C ALA A 32 4.59 -8.43 6.92
N MET A 33 4.55 -8.53 8.26
CA MET A 33 4.15 -9.75 8.97
C MET A 33 4.83 -11.06 8.50
N GLY A 34 6.08 -10.97 8.02
CA GLY A 34 6.84 -12.11 7.50
C GLY A 34 6.74 -12.34 5.99
N PHE A 35 5.95 -11.55 5.27
CA PHE A 35 5.90 -11.54 3.81
C PHE A 35 7.07 -10.77 3.19
N VAL A 36 7.33 -11.04 1.90
CA VAL A 36 8.41 -10.37 1.16
C VAL A 36 8.00 -8.93 0.89
N CYS A 37 8.84 -7.99 1.30
CA CYS A 37 8.60 -6.56 1.16
C CYS A 37 9.87 -5.84 0.67
N GLU A 38 9.69 -4.84 -0.18
CA GLU A 38 10.74 -3.93 -0.64
C GLU A 38 10.39 -2.47 -0.32
N ALA A 39 11.33 -1.76 0.26
CA ALA A 39 11.22 -0.34 0.57
C ALA A 39 11.85 0.51 -0.52
N TRP A 40 11.13 1.55 -0.94
CA TRP A 40 11.58 2.49 -1.96
C TRP A 40 11.30 3.93 -1.53
N VAL A 41 12.21 4.83 -1.88
CA VAL A 41 12.04 6.27 -1.67
C VAL A 41 12.27 7.02 -2.97
N HIS A 42 11.53 8.10 -3.16
CA HIS A 42 11.72 9.05 -4.25
C HIS A 42 12.17 10.40 -3.64
N PRO A 43 13.49 10.66 -3.53
CA PRO A 43 14.01 11.77 -2.73
C PRO A 43 13.52 13.15 -3.16
N GLU A 44 13.31 13.37 -4.46
CA GLU A 44 12.86 14.65 -5.01
C GLU A 44 11.44 15.03 -4.53
N THR A 45 10.55 14.03 -4.42
CA THR A 45 9.18 14.25 -3.95
C THR A 45 9.04 14.00 -2.45
N GLY A 46 10.01 13.33 -1.84
CA GLY A 46 9.98 12.87 -0.45
C GLY A 46 9.02 11.71 -0.21
N ILE A 47 8.55 11.03 -1.26
CA ILE A 47 7.63 9.89 -1.14
C ILE A 47 8.42 8.65 -0.71
N ALA A 48 7.81 7.84 0.17
CA ALA A 48 8.32 6.55 0.59
C ALA A 48 7.23 5.49 0.43
N THR A 49 7.61 4.31 -0.06
CA THR A 49 6.68 3.19 -0.29
C THR A 49 7.21 1.88 0.25
N PHE A 50 6.31 1.04 0.76
CA PHE A 50 6.54 -0.39 0.93
C PHE A 50 5.72 -1.14 -0.12
N SER A 51 6.39 -1.94 -0.95
CA SER A 51 5.72 -2.88 -1.85
C SER A 51 5.90 -4.29 -1.30
N ALA A 52 4.80 -5.02 -1.15
CA ALA A 52 4.80 -6.38 -0.63
C ALA A 52 3.97 -7.32 -1.52
N VAL A 53 4.24 -8.61 -1.37
CA VAL A 53 3.34 -9.68 -1.84
C VAL A 53 2.90 -10.45 -0.62
N GLU A 54 1.63 -10.35 -0.29
CA GLU A 54 1.04 -10.98 0.87
C GLU A 54 0.05 -12.06 0.44
N VAL A 55 -0.17 -13.05 1.30
CA VAL A 55 -1.31 -13.95 1.18
C VAL A 55 -2.23 -13.60 2.34
N ALA A 56 -3.13 -12.65 2.09
CA ALA A 56 -4.13 -12.27 3.07
C ALA A 56 -5.11 -13.43 3.27
N HIS A 57 -5.28 -13.86 4.51
CA HIS A 57 -6.28 -14.85 4.86
C HIS A 57 -7.18 -14.27 5.94
N ASP A 58 -8.31 -13.72 5.53
CA ASP A 58 -9.41 -13.41 6.42
C ASP A 58 -10.45 -14.54 6.30
N PRO A 59 -10.76 -15.27 7.40
CA PRO A 59 -11.77 -16.33 7.39
C PRO A 59 -13.16 -15.90 6.89
N SER A 60 -13.44 -14.59 6.87
CA SER A 60 -14.69 -14.02 6.38
C SER A 60 -14.64 -13.61 4.90
N GLN A 61 -13.49 -13.70 4.24
CA GLN A 61 -13.30 -13.28 2.85
C GLN A 61 -12.96 -14.45 1.92
N ALA A 62 -13.21 -14.25 0.62
CA ALA A 62 -12.82 -15.21 -0.39
C ALA A 62 -11.29 -15.32 -0.47
N ASP A 63 -10.76 -16.53 -0.60
CA ASP A 63 -9.34 -16.75 -0.85
C ASP A 63 -9.01 -16.35 -2.29
N LEU A 64 -8.47 -15.14 -2.47
CA LEU A 64 -8.05 -14.61 -3.76
C LEU A 64 -6.63 -15.03 -4.15
N GLY A 65 -5.95 -15.80 -3.29
CA GLY A 65 -4.55 -16.12 -3.41
C GLY A 65 -3.64 -14.92 -3.08
N PRO A 66 -2.41 -14.88 -3.62
CA PRO A 66 -1.48 -13.78 -3.34
C PRO A 66 -1.98 -12.43 -3.85
N GLU A 67 -1.64 -11.38 -3.13
CA GLU A 67 -2.02 -9.99 -3.40
C GLU A 67 -0.78 -9.09 -3.43
N TYR A 68 -0.75 -8.16 -4.37
CA TYR A 68 0.17 -7.03 -4.32
C TYR A 68 -0.35 -6.00 -3.34
N HIS A 69 0.52 -5.55 -2.44
CA HIS A 69 0.25 -4.46 -1.51
C HIS A 69 1.24 -3.32 -1.76
N LEU A 70 0.74 -2.08 -1.78
CA LEU A 70 1.54 -0.87 -1.89
C LEU A 70 1.10 0.14 -0.82
N SER A 71 1.94 0.33 0.18
CA SER A 71 1.77 1.36 1.20
C SER A 71 2.54 2.61 0.81
N ILE A 72 1.90 3.77 0.83
CA ILE A 72 2.45 5.04 0.33
C ILE A 72 2.38 6.11 1.41
N SER A 73 3.51 6.75 1.65
CA SER A 73 3.64 7.85 2.59
C SER A 73 4.55 8.95 2.04
N LYS A 74 4.56 10.09 2.71
CA LYS A 74 5.43 11.21 2.38
C LYS A 74 6.21 11.66 3.60
N ASN A 75 7.51 11.91 3.44
CA ASN A 75 8.28 12.59 4.46
C ASN A 75 7.80 14.04 4.59
N ASN A 76 7.42 14.43 5.79
CA ASN A 76 7.21 15.82 6.12
C ASN A 76 8.58 16.51 6.27
N ARG A 77 8.65 17.81 5.94
CA ARG A 77 9.89 18.61 5.98
C ARG A 77 10.51 18.74 7.38
N ARG A 78 9.86 18.20 8.43
CA ARG A 78 10.28 18.22 9.83
C ARG A 78 10.71 16.85 10.34
N GLY A 79 10.90 15.86 9.46
CA GLY A 79 11.41 14.53 9.81
C GLY A 79 10.37 13.54 10.33
N GLY A 80 9.08 13.79 10.11
CA GLY A 80 8.00 12.84 10.40
C GLY A 80 7.26 12.37 9.15
N THR A 81 6.32 11.44 9.30
CA THR A 81 5.50 10.92 8.21
C THR A 81 4.26 11.79 7.99
N ALA A 82 3.87 11.99 6.74
CA ALA A 82 2.66 12.65 6.31
C ALA A 82 1.92 11.79 5.26
N ARG A 83 0.61 12.00 5.18
CA ARG A 83 -0.27 11.38 4.18
C ARG A 83 0.00 11.96 2.81
N THR A 84 0.04 11.09 1.80
CA THR A 84 0.09 11.51 0.39
C THR A 84 -1.28 12.00 -0.07
N THR A 85 -1.27 12.96 -1.00
CA THR A 85 -2.47 13.37 -1.73
C THR A 85 -2.94 12.27 -2.67
N SER A 86 -4.20 12.33 -3.12
CA SER A 86 -4.75 11.41 -4.13
C SER A 86 -3.94 11.41 -5.43
N ALA A 87 -3.46 12.58 -5.86
CA ALA A 87 -2.64 12.72 -7.07
C ALA A 87 -1.26 12.05 -6.90
N GLU A 88 -0.62 12.20 -5.74
CA GLU A 88 0.66 11.54 -5.45
C GLU A 88 0.50 10.02 -5.35
N ALA A 89 -0.60 9.56 -4.75
CA ALA A 89 -0.92 8.14 -4.69
C ALA A 89 -1.15 7.56 -6.09
N LEU A 90 -1.96 8.22 -6.92
CA LEU A 90 -2.19 7.82 -8.31
C LEU A 90 -0.90 7.76 -9.13
N TRP A 91 -0.03 8.76 -8.96
CA TRP A 91 1.28 8.77 -9.61
C TRP A 91 2.12 7.56 -9.19
N CYS A 92 2.19 7.24 -7.89
CA CYS A 92 2.90 6.06 -7.39
C CYS A 92 2.32 4.76 -7.95
N LEU A 93 0.99 4.59 -7.94
CA LEU A 93 0.34 3.41 -8.50
C LEU A 93 0.72 3.18 -9.96
N ALA A 94 0.79 4.26 -10.76
CA ALA A 94 1.29 4.18 -12.13
C ALA A 94 2.76 3.74 -12.20
N GLN A 95 3.62 4.23 -11.31
CA GLN A 95 5.04 3.84 -11.28
C GLN A 95 5.24 2.36 -10.93
N PHE A 96 4.35 1.77 -10.14
CA PHE A 96 4.44 0.38 -9.68
C PHE A 96 3.57 -0.59 -10.51
N ASP A 97 2.96 -0.13 -11.60
CA ASP A 97 2.07 -0.95 -12.44
C ASP A 97 0.90 -1.55 -11.62
N LEU A 98 0.25 -0.69 -10.83
CA LEU A 98 -0.85 -1.00 -9.91
C LEU A 98 -1.99 0.03 -10.04
N ILE A 99 -2.21 0.59 -11.22
CA ILE A 99 -3.21 1.65 -11.45
C ILE A 99 -4.65 1.21 -11.14
N ASP A 100 -4.88 -0.11 -11.21
CA ASP A 100 -6.13 -0.81 -10.93
C ASP A 100 -6.28 -1.24 -9.45
N ALA A 101 -5.26 -1.02 -8.62
CA ALA A 101 -5.30 -1.35 -7.21
C ALA A 101 -6.34 -0.52 -6.45
N LYS A 102 -6.96 -1.14 -5.45
CA LYS A 102 -7.99 -0.52 -4.63
C LYS A 102 -7.37 0.00 -3.34
N GLU A 103 -7.81 1.15 -2.86
CA GLU A 103 -7.35 1.68 -1.57
C GLU A 103 -7.94 0.81 -0.45
N ASP A 104 -7.08 0.34 0.42
CA ASP A 104 -7.41 -0.32 1.66
C ASP A 104 -7.55 0.73 2.77
N ASN A 105 -8.73 0.79 3.39
CA ASN A 105 -9.11 1.72 4.45
C ASN A 105 -9.19 1.07 5.85
N HIS A 106 -8.68 -0.15 6.04
CA HIS A 106 -8.76 -0.91 7.28
C HIS A 106 -7.89 -0.34 8.42
N VAL A 107 -7.13 0.74 8.20
CA VAL A 107 -6.29 1.39 9.24
C VAL A 107 -6.94 2.71 9.70
N PRO A 108 -7.67 2.73 10.83
CA PRO A 108 -8.22 3.96 11.39
C PRO A 108 -7.12 4.97 11.69
N HIS A 109 -7.35 6.23 11.31
CA HIS A 109 -6.40 7.33 11.49
C HIS A 109 -5.02 7.12 10.83
N GLY A 110 -4.92 6.19 9.88
CA GLY A 110 -3.71 5.89 9.15
C GLY A 110 -3.21 7.08 8.33
N LEU A 111 -1.97 7.51 8.59
CA LEU A 111 -1.27 8.49 7.77
C LEU A 111 -0.82 7.90 6.43
N VAL A 112 -0.66 6.59 6.35
CA VAL A 112 -0.23 5.88 5.14
C VAL A 112 -1.45 5.54 4.29
N ARG A 113 -1.35 5.69 2.96
CA ARG A 113 -2.34 5.18 2.02
C ARG A 113 -1.95 3.77 1.61
N ASN A 114 -2.79 2.78 1.89
CA ASN A 114 -2.53 1.40 1.52
C ASN A 114 -3.37 1.04 0.30
N PHE A 115 -2.79 0.28 -0.62
CA PHE A 115 -3.48 -0.18 -1.82
C PHE A 115 -3.19 -1.66 -2.02
N TRP A 116 -4.17 -2.37 -2.55
CA TRP A 116 -4.06 -3.80 -2.80
C TRP A 116 -4.64 -4.20 -4.15
N ARG A 117 -4.12 -5.31 -4.70
CA ARG A 117 -4.58 -5.88 -5.97
C ARG A 117 -4.24 -7.38 -6.04
N PRO A 118 -5.20 -8.28 -6.36
CA PRO A 118 -4.89 -9.69 -6.54
C PRO A 118 -3.79 -9.91 -7.58
N VAL A 119 -2.85 -10.84 -7.34
CA VAL A 119 -1.80 -11.16 -8.32
C VAL A 119 -2.41 -11.81 -9.57
N ALA A 120 -3.49 -12.56 -9.43
CA ALA A 120 -4.21 -13.13 -10.56
C ALA A 120 -4.93 -12.04 -11.36
N ASP A 121 -4.45 -11.75 -12.58
CA ASP A 121 -4.95 -10.65 -13.42
C ASP A 121 -6.45 -10.74 -13.72
N GLN A 122 -6.99 -11.95 -13.85
CA GLN A 122 -8.43 -12.20 -14.04
C GLN A 122 -9.31 -11.76 -12.85
N LEU A 123 -8.70 -11.52 -11.68
CA LEU A 123 -9.35 -11.00 -10.47
C LEU A 123 -9.05 -9.51 -10.27
N SER A 124 -8.37 -8.85 -11.22
CA SER A 124 -8.23 -7.39 -11.19
C SER A 124 -9.61 -6.73 -11.21
N GLY A 125 -9.78 -5.72 -10.35
CA GLY A 125 -11.07 -5.04 -10.16
C GLY A 125 -12.03 -5.76 -9.22
N TYR A 126 -11.63 -6.88 -8.59
CA TYR A 126 -12.39 -7.46 -7.49
C TYR A 126 -12.57 -6.41 -6.38
N GLU A 127 -13.82 -6.24 -5.94
CA GLU A 127 -14.16 -5.33 -4.85
C GLU A 127 -14.24 -6.14 -3.55
N CYS A 128 -13.52 -5.71 -2.52
CA CYS A 128 -13.64 -6.34 -1.21
C CYS A 128 -15.10 -6.23 -0.74
N PRO A 129 -15.73 -7.32 -0.28
CA PRO A 129 -17.08 -7.27 0.31
C PRO A 129 -17.21 -6.22 1.43
N CYS A 130 -16.12 -5.98 2.17
CA CYS A 130 -16.02 -4.97 3.22
C CYS A 130 -16.27 -3.52 2.73
N THR A 131 -15.97 -3.21 1.46
CA THR A 131 -16.09 -1.86 0.88
C THR A 131 -17.51 -1.31 0.93
N GLY A 132 -18.53 -2.17 0.91
CA GLY A 132 -19.94 -1.78 1.00
C GLY A 132 -20.42 -1.48 2.42
N ASP A 133 -19.75 -2.06 3.43
CA ASP A 133 -20.12 -1.95 4.84
C ASP A 133 -19.26 -0.92 5.59
N GLU A 134 -18.13 -0.53 5.02
CA GLU A 134 -17.23 0.46 5.60
C GLU A 134 -17.51 1.89 5.09
N PRO A 135 -17.32 2.91 5.95
CA PRO A 135 -17.49 4.30 5.54
C PRO A 135 -16.43 4.68 4.51
N ALA A 136 -16.88 5.03 3.29
CA ALA A 136 -16.00 5.53 2.25
C ALA A 136 -15.20 6.74 2.75
N MET A 137 -13.86 6.64 2.69
CA MET A 137 -12.99 7.78 2.93
C MET A 137 -13.28 8.87 1.88
N ARG A 138 -13.74 10.03 2.31
CA ARG A 138 -13.88 11.21 1.45
C ARG A 138 -12.69 12.12 1.67
N GLU A 139 -11.80 12.23 0.68
CA GLU A 139 -10.80 13.31 0.65
C GLU A 139 -10.73 14.00 -0.72
N ASP A 140 -10.97 15.32 -0.70
CA ASP A 140 -10.22 16.34 -1.47
C ASP A 140 -10.85 17.75 -1.30
N LYS A 141 -10.97 18.28 -0.05
CA LYS A 141 -11.22 19.73 0.27
C LYS A 141 -11.43 20.06 1.77
N GLY A 142 -10.61 19.52 2.66
CA GLY A 142 -10.62 19.92 4.08
C GLY A 142 -11.28 18.87 4.98
N ASP A 143 -10.50 18.49 5.98
CA ASP A 143 -10.73 17.51 7.03
C ASP A 143 -10.72 16.04 6.59
N TYR A 144 -9.57 15.39 6.82
CA TYR A 144 -9.44 13.94 6.97
C TYR A 144 -10.27 13.52 8.18
N VAL A 145 -11.52 13.15 7.95
CA VAL A 145 -12.37 12.57 9.00
C VAL A 145 -12.60 11.11 8.65
N TRP A 146 -11.85 10.23 9.33
CA TRP A 146 -12.27 8.83 9.48
C TRP A 146 -13.61 8.85 10.22
N ARG A 147 -14.72 8.58 9.51
CA ARG A 147 -16.06 8.51 10.10
C ARG A 147 -16.44 7.06 10.34
N GLY A 148 -15.66 6.36 11.16
CA GLY A 148 -16.05 5.05 11.63
C GLY A 148 -17.20 5.15 12.62
N VAL A 149 -18.42 5.03 12.09
CA VAL A 149 -19.53 4.50 12.87
C VAL A 149 -19.86 3.17 12.22
N THR A 150 -19.33 2.10 12.79
CA THR A 150 -19.78 0.74 12.50
C THR A 150 -21.24 0.59 12.93
N LYS A 151 -22.05 -0.10 12.12
CA LYS A 151 -23.34 -0.62 12.58
C LYS A 151 -23.12 -1.74 13.60
#